data_AF-A0A937F8E4-F1
#
_entry.id   AF-A0A937F8E4-F1
#
_cell.length_a   1.000
_cell.length_b   1.000
_cell.length_c   1.000
_cell.angle_alpha   90.00
_cell.angle_beta   90.00
_cell.angle_gamma   90.00
#
_symmetry.space_group_name_H-M   'P 1'
#
loop_
_entity.id
_entity.type
_entity.pdbx_description
1 polymer ?
#
loop_
_entity_poly.entity_id
_entity_poly.type
_entity_poly.pdbx_seq_one_letter_code
_entity_poly.pdbx_strand_id
1 'polypeptide(L)'
;MIWKDITNNSEVWMGLKLELNENSNSNSLLESGHNCRFKLCIKSHPVLWGTLGKQYWGVWVLINPVRWESTDMPVAPINSATIEKSRNEDYYRFWSRFFAKQLGNKKAPYLSKGLWTITIGSSYKSRSLNTSVIIYDIDNAYSSENPRWIGWEGESGNIIALKNEPYTESGRVKWYRKLIRENCCPPVLVWYLTCLSAYIIIDGHDRLKAFQSESSPTKFLVLSSIREEQINKDPKVQQNILFGIQQRQKRQTKSKMTVDEINKLLISAFDTRPYCYSITRAKARANFDKKWISEVKALANNLNSSNIQDMIDRIEP
;
A
#
# COMPACT_ATOMS: atom_id res chain seq x y z
N MET A 1 -5.51 -19.83 -3.09
CA MET A 1 -5.85 -18.42 -2.77
C MET A 1 -7.34 -18.28 -2.95
N ILE A 2 -8.02 -17.78 -1.92
CA ILE A 2 -9.45 -17.46 -1.94
C ILE A 2 -9.56 -15.94 -1.93
N TRP A 3 -10.56 -15.38 -2.62
CA TRP A 3 -10.86 -13.96 -2.52
C TRP A 3 -12.32 -13.70 -2.18
N LYS A 4 -12.59 -12.54 -1.59
CA LYS A 4 -13.93 -12.06 -1.26
C LYS A 4 -14.02 -10.57 -1.55
N ASP A 5 -15.10 -10.13 -2.16
CA ASP A 5 -15.36 -8.71 -2.38
C ASP A 5 -15.57 -8.00 -1.03
N ILE A 6 -15.06 -6.78 -0.92
CA ILE A 6 -15.25 -5.87 0.20
C ILE A 6 -16.24 -4.80 -0.26
N THR A 7 -17.34 -4.65 0.46
CA THR A 7 -18.32 -3.58 0.23
C THR A 7 -18.45 -2.72 1.47
N ASN A 8 -18.82 -1.45 1.31
CA ASN A 8 -19.18 -0.59 2.43
C ASN A 8 -20.64 -0.79 2.86
N ASN A 9 -21.09 -0.07 3.88
CA ASN A 9 -22.47 -0.15 4.39
C ASN A 9 -23.53 0.31 3.37
N SER A 10 -23.14 0.98 2.29
CA SER A 10 -24.01 1.41 1.18
C SER A 10 -23.91 0.46 -0.02
N GLU A 11 -23.38 -0.75 0.18
CA GLU A 11 -23.18 -1.79 -0.84
C GLU A 11 -22.25 -1.40 -2.00
N VAL A 12 -21.53 -0.28 -1.88
CA VAL A 12 -20.53 0.14 -2.86
C VAL A 12 -19.31 -0.76 -2.71
N TRP A 13 -18.81 -1.29 -3.83
CA TRP A 13 -17.59 -2.09 -3.86
C TRP A 13 -16.36 -1.23 -3.53
N MET A 14 -15.58 -1.67 -2.55
CA MET A 14 -14.42 -0.96 -1.99
C MET A 14 -13.09 -1.65 -2.32
N GLY A 15 -13.10 -2.95 -2.58
CA GLY A 15 -11.88 -3.71 -2.77
C GLY A 15 -12.08 -5.22 -2.76
N LEU A 16 -10.96 -5.93 -2.71
CA LEU A 16 -10.88 -7.38 -2.71
C LEU A 16 -10.04 -7.84 -1.52
N LYS A 17 -10.59 -8.69 -0.66
CA LYS A 17 -9.85 -9.40 0.39
C LYS A 17 -9.31 -10.71 -0.18
N LEU A 18 -8.06 -11.03 0.12
CA LEU A 18 -7.39 -12.25 -0.30
C LEU A 18 -6.94 -13.05 0.91
N GLU A 19 -7.09 -14.36 0.85
CA GLU A 19 -6.61 -15.31 1.85
C GLU A 19 -5.68 -16.34 1.18
N LEU A 20 -4.43 -16.37 1.66
CA LEU A 20 -3.40 -17.30 1.20
C LEU A 20 -3.02 -18.23 2.34
N ASN A 21 -3.35 -19.52 2.18
CA ASN A 21 -3.20 -20.54 3.22
C ASN A 21 -1.98 -21.45 3.06
N GLU A 22 -1.36 -21.47 1.87
CA GLU A 22 -0.18 -22.30 1.58
C GLU A 22 1.12 -21.60 2.00
N ASN A 23 2.02 -22.34 2.66
CA ASN A 23 3.38 -21.91 2.98
C ASN A 23 4.25 -21.95 1.72
N SER A 24 3.96 -21.08 0.76
CA SER A 24 4.87 -20.84 -0.35
C SER A 24 5.85 -19.73 0.01
N ASN A 25 7.14 -19.94 -0.28
CA ASN A 25 8.15 -18.90 -0.12
C ASN A 25 7.83 -17.80 -1.14
N SER A 26 7.35 -16.66 -0.65
CA SER A 26 7.12 -15.51 -1.50
C SER A 26 8.44 -14.99 -2.08
N ASN A 27 8.39 -14.61 -3.35
CA ASN A 27 9.46 -13.93 -4.06
C ASN A 27 9.67 -12.49 -3.58
N SER A 28 8.75 -11.89 -2.82
CA SER A 28 8.97 -10.61 -2.16
C SER A 28 9.17 -10.84 -0.67
N LEU A 29 10.34 -10.46 -0.16
CA LEU A 29 10.69 -10.64 1.24
C LEU A 29 11.21 -9.34 1.82
N LEU A 30 10.52 -8.85 2.85
CA LEU A 30 11.10 -7.86 3.73
C LEU A 30 11.98 -8.59 4.75
N GLU A 31 13.24 -8.20 4.83
CA GLU A 31 14.18 -8.63 5.85
C GLU A 31 14.39 -7.49 6.84
N SER A 32 14.48 -7.83 8.13
CA SER A 32 14.78 -6.85 9.17
C SER A 32 15.81 -7.41 10.15
N GLY A 33 16.41 -6.52 10.91
CA GLY A 33 17.36 -6.87 11.95
C GLY A 33 17.40 -5.83 13.05
N HIS A 34 18.55 -5.76 13.71
CA HIS A 34 18.81 -4.79 14.76
C HIS A 34 18.74 -3.35 14.23
N ASN A 35 18.64 -2.38 15.15
CA ASN A 35 18.76 -0.96 14.85
C ASN A 35 17.70 -0.44 13.85
N CYS A 36 16.53 -1.07 13.86
CA CYS A 36 15.38 -0.77 13.02
C CYS A 36 15.72 -0.67 11.51
N ARG A 37 16.72 -1.45 11.08
CA ARG A 37 17.11 -1.57 9.67
C ARG A 37 16.26 -2.63 9.00
N PHE A 38 15.94 -2.37 7.75
CA PHE A 38 15.23 -3.31 6.90
C PHE A 38 15.70 -3.22 5.45
N LYS A 39 15.37 -4.25 4.69
CA LYS A 39 15.65 -4.40 3.27
C LYS A 39 14.50 -5.12 2.61
N LEU A 40 14.04 -4.64 1.48
CA LEU A 40 13.11 -5.35 0.61
C LEU A 40 13.90 -6.07 -0.48
N CYS A 41 13.68 -7.37 -0.59
CA CYS A 41 14.20 -8.22 -1.65
C CYS A 41 13.07 -8.67 -2.57
N ILE A 42 13.31 -8.64 -3.88
CA ILE A 42 12.48 -9.30 -4.89
C ILE A 42 13.33 -10.39 -5.55
N LYS A 43 12.88 -11.64 -5.47
CA LYS A 43 13.61 -12.86 -5.88
C LYS A 43 15.06 -12.86 -5.42
N SER A 44 15.28 -12.55 -4.14
CA SER A 44 16.61 -12.44 -3.52
C SER A 44 17.48 -11.26 -3.98
N HIS A 45 17.01 -10.40 -4.89
CA HIS A 45 17.69 -9.16 -5.25
C HIS A 45 17.21 -8.02 -4.34
N PRO A 46 18.11 -7.36 -3.59
CA PRO A 46 17.76 -6.17 -2.83
C PRO A 46 17.32 -5.04 -3.77
N VAL A 47 16.12 -4.51 -3.54
CA VAL A 47 15.57 -3.39 -4.34
C VAL A 47 15.47 -2.10 -3.53
N LEU A 48 15.43 -2.21 -2.20
CA LEU A 48 15.27 -1.09 -1.30
C LEU A 48 15.90 -1.44 0.06
N TRP A 49 16.63 -0.50 0.65
CA TRP A 49 17.07 -0.51 2.03
C TRP A 49 16.45 0.65 2.78
N GLY A 50 16.20 0.49 4.06
CA GLY A 50 15.81 1.60 4.89
C GLY A 50 16.15 1.43 6.36
N THR A 51 16.14 2.58 7.03
CA THR A 51 16.43 2.74 8.46
C THR A 51 15.60 3.91 8.95
N LEU A 52 14.83 3.77 10.04
CA LEU A 52 14.12 4.96 10.57
C LEU A 52 15.16 6.01 10.99
N GLY A 53 14.82 7.29 10.95
CA GLY A 53 15.73 8.32 11.46
C GLY A 53 15.85 8.27 12.99
N LYS A 54 16.89 8.92 13.52
CA LYS A 54 17.21 8.95 14.97
C LYS A 54 16.04 9.45 15.82
N GLN A 55 15.32 10.46 15.36
CA GLN A 55 14.21 11.06 16.11
C GLN A 55 12.85 10.39 15.85
N TYR A 56 12.78 9.28 15.09
CA TYR A 56 11.54 8.55 14.78
C TYR A 56 10.46 9.36 14.05
N TRP A 57 10.80 10.47 13.39
CA TRP A 57 9.89 11.29 12.57
C TRP A 57 9.86 10.88 11.09
N GLY A 58 10.45 9.75 10.75
CA GLY A 58 10.54 9.31 9.37
C GLY A 58 11.56 8.21 9.15
N VAL A 59 11.84 7.95 7.88
CA VAL A 59 12.68 6.85 7.44
C VAL A 59 13.55 7.26 6.26
N TRP A 60 14.83 6.88 6.34
CA TRP A 60 15.73 6.93 5.20
C TRP A 60 15.47 5.73 4.30
N VAL A 61 15.36 5.97 3.00
CA VAL A 61 15.12 4.96 1.97
C VAL A 61 16.20 5.07 0.90
N LEU A 62 16.99 4.01 0.73
CA LEU A 62 17.93 3.87 -0.38
C LEU A 62 17.33 2.89 -1.39
N ILE A 63 17.15 3.33 -2.62
CA ILE A 63 16.59 2.53 -3.70
C ILE A 63 17.75 1.98 -4.53
N ASN A 64 17.67 0.70 -4.90
CA ASN A 64 18.60 0.13 -5.87
C ASN A 64 18.15 0.50 -7.29
N PRO A 65 18.87 1.35 -8.05
CA PRO A 65 18.47 1.75 -9.39
C PRO A 65 18.74 0.65 -10.44
N VAL A 66 18.63 -0.62 -10.06
CA VAL A 66 18.78 -1.75 -10.98
C VAL A 66 17.62 -1.75 -11.95
N ARG A 67 17.93 -1.86 -13.25
CA ARG A 67 16.93 -2.23 -14.26
C ARG A 67 16.49 -3.65 -13.97
N TRP A 68 15.35 -3.77 -13.29
CA TRP A 68 14.69 -5.06 -13.14
C TRP A 68 14.41 -5.63 -14.53
N GLU A 69 14.81 -6.87 -14.76
CA GLU A 69 14.40 -7.55 -15.98
C GLU A 69 12.89 -7.74 -15.99
N SER A 70 12.29 -7.88 -17.17
CA SER A 70 10.85 -8.15 -17.30
C SER A 70 10.43 -9.43 -16.57
N THR A 71 11.36 -10.36 -16.39
CA THR A 71 11.16 -11.60 -15.64
C THR A 71 10.94 -11.33 -14.15
N ASP A 72 11.47 -10.25 -13.58
CA ASP A 72 11.42 -9.92 -12.15
C ASP A 72 10.19 -9.11 -11.73
N MET A 73 9.37 -8.69 -12.70
CA MET A 73 8.12 -8.00 -12.41
C MET A 73 7.12 -8.94 -11.73
N PRO A 74 6.41 -8.45 -10.70
CA PRO A 74 5.32 -9.22 -10.07
C PRO A 74 4.11 -9.42 -10.99
N VAL A 75 4.02 -8.61 -12.05
CA VAL A 75 2.90 -8.59 -13.00
C VAL A 75 3.48 -8.73 -14.40
N ALA A 76 2.96 -9.69 -15.16
CA ALA A 76 3.33 -9.84 -16.57
C ALA A 76 2.92 -8.60 -17.39
N PRO A 77 3.63 -8.27 -18.48
CA PRO A 77 3.28 -7.12 -19.30
C PRO A 77 1.81 -7.13 -19.75
N ILE A 78 1.08 -6.09 -19.39
CA ILE A 78 -0.30 -5.89 -19.85
C ILE A 78 -0.28 -5.64 -21.37
N ASN A 79 -1.05 -6.45 -22.10
CA ASN A 79 -1.16 -6.42 -23.56
C ASN A 79 -2.57 -6.00 -24.00
N SER A 80 -2.73 -5.74 -25.30
CA SER A 80 -4.01 -5.29 -25.88
C SER A 80 -5.16 -6.26 -25.60
N ALA A 81 -4.93 -7.57 -25.65
CA ALA A 81 -5.97 -8.56 -25.35
C ALA A 81 -6.51 -8.46 -23.92
N THR A 82 -5.66 -8.08 -22.95
CA THR A 82 -6.07 -7.84 -21.56
C THR A 82 -6.87 -6.54 -21.43
N ILE A 83 -6.46 -5.49 -22.17
CA ILE A 83 -7.19 -4.22 -22.22
C ILE A 83 -8.60 -4.43 -22.77
N GLU A 84 -8.74 -5.13 -23.90
CA GLU A 84 -10.03 -5.37 -24.53
C GLU A 84 -10.97 -6.16 -23.61
N LYS A 85 -10.46 -7.14 -22.87
CA LYS A 85 -11.24 -7.83 -21.83
C LYS A 85 -11.71 -6.88 -20.73
N SER A 86 -10.87 -5.93 -20.30
CA SER A 86 -11.23 -5.00 -19.23
C SER A 86 -12.33 -4.00 -19.62
N ARG A 87 -12.52 -3.73 -20.92
CA ARG A 87 -13.51 -2.73 -21.40
C ARG A 87 -14.95 -3.13 -21.12
N ASN A 88 -15.24 -4.43 -21.02
CA ASN A 88 -16.59 -4.96 -20.83
C ASN A 88 -16.91 -5.33 -19.37
N GLU A 89 -16.06 -4.94 -18.44
CA GLU A 89 -16.11 -5.36 -17.04
C GLU A 89 -16.08 -4.14 -16.12
N ASP A 90 -16.50 -4.32 -14.86
CA ASP A 90 -16.29 -3.29 -13.85
C ASP A 90 -14.78 -3.04 -13.68
N TYR A 91 -14.36 -1.79 -13.91
CA TYR A 91 -12.95 -1.42 -14.01
C TYR A 91 -12.13 -1.87 -12.80
N TYR A 92 -12.51 -1.47 -11.58
CA TYR A 92 -11.71 -1.77 -10.40
C TYR A 92 -11.81 -3.25 -10.02
N ARG A 93 -12.98 -3.87 -10.16
CA ARG A 93 -13.18 -5.28 -9.87
C ARG A 93 -12.36 -6.18 -10.80
N PHE A 94 -12.34 -5.86 -12.10
CA PHE A 94 -11.54 -6.57 -13.10
C PHE A 94 -10.06 -6.48 -12.76
N TRP A 95 -9.54 -5.26 -12.58
CA TRP A 95 -8.10 -5.06 -12.35
C TRP A 95 -7.64 -5.61 -10.99
N SER A 96 -8.47 -5.53 -9.94
CA SER A 96 -8.15 -6.16 -8.65
C SER A 96 -8.05 -7.68 -8.77
N ARG A 97 -8.96 -8.32 -9.50
CA ARG A 97 -8.90 -9.77 -9.73
C ARG A 97 -7.75 -10.15 -10.65
N PHE A 98 -7.45 -9.32 -11.66
CA PHE A 98 -6.28 -9.50 -12.53
C PHE A 98 -4.99 -9.49 -11.71
N PHE A 99 -4.75 -8.45 -10.91
CA PHE A 99 -3.56 -8.36 -10.08
C PHE A 99 -3.52 -9.45 -9.00
N ALA A 100 -4.63 -9.77 -8.34
CA ALA A 100 -4.69 -10.87 -7.39
C ALA A 100 -4.22 -12.20 -8.02
N LYS A 101 -4.68 -12.51 -9.24
CA LYS A 101 -4.24 -13.71 -9.98
C LYS A 101 -2.75 -13.68 -10.31
N GLN A 102 -2.22 -12.53 -10.74
CA GLN A 102 -0.80 -12.37 -11.08
C GLN A 102 0.10 -12.54 -9.84
N LEU A 103 -0.25 -11.85 -8.74
CA LEU A 103 0.52 -11.86 -7.50
C LEU A 103 0.41 -13.19 -6.73
N GLY A 104 -0.72 -13.88 -6.85
CA GLY A 104 -0.99 -15.17 -6.23
C GLY A 104 -0.57 -16.38 -7.08
N ASN A 105 0.17 -16.18 -8.17
CA ASN A 105 0.62 -17.25 -9.05
C ASN A 105 1.48 -18.28 -8.29
N LYS A 106 1.00 -19.53 -8.20
CA LYS A 106 1.65 -20.61 -7.44
C LYS A 106 3.10 -20.90 -7.86
N LYS A 107 3.48 -20.63 -9.12
CA LYS A 107 4.85 -20.88 -9.61
C LYS A 107 5.86 -19.85 -9.12
N ALA A 108 5.41 -18.63 -8.86
CA ALA A 108 6.26 -17.50 -8.48
C ALA A 108 5.47 -16.55 -7.57
N PRO A 109 5.07 -16.98 -6.37
CA PRO A 109 4.14 -16.23 -5.54
C PRO A 109 4.81 -14.94 -5.05
N TYR A 110 4.16 -13.80 -5.26
CA TYR A 110 4.60 -12.53 -4.69
C TYR A 110 3.99 -12.31 -3.30
N LEU A 111 2.81 -12.85 -3.05
CA LEU A 111 2.16 -12.71 -1.74
C LEU A 111 2.62 -13.82 -0.79
N SER A 112 2.97 -13.43 0.44
CA SER A 112 3.23 -14.38 1.52
C SER A 112 1.92 -14.87 2.14
N LYS A 113 2.00 -15.96 2.91
CA LYS A 113 0.86 -16.50 3.68
C LYS A 113 0.22 -15.42 4.56
N GLY A 114 -1.12 -15.41 4.59
CA GLY A 114 -1.91 -14.54 5.43
C GLY A 114 -3.03 -13.84 4.67
N LEU A 115 -3.55 -12.79 5.30
CA LEU A 115 -4.62 -11.96 4.78
C LEU A 115 -4.04 -10.74 4.07
N TRP A 116 -4.58 -10.45 2.89
CA TRP A 116 -4.23 -9.29 2.09
C TRP A 116 -5.49 -8.59 1.61
N THR A 117 -5.35 -7.34 1.21
CA THR A 117 -6.40 -6.56 0.55
C THR A 117 -5.84 -5.87 -0.67
N ILE A 118 -6.69 -5.73 -1.69
CA ILE A 118 -6.49 -4.81 -2.81
C ILE A 118 -7.63 -3.81 -2.76
N THR A 119 -7.35 -2.56 -2.38
CA THR A 119 -8.36 -1.50 -2.23
C THR A 119 -8.10 -0.35 -3.20
N ILE A 120 -9.08 0.54 -3.35
CA ILE A 120 -8.95 1.70 -4.25
C ILE A 120 -8.19 2.82 -3.54
N GLY A 121 -7.13 3.29 -4.17
CA GLY A 121 -6.38 4.48 -3.75
C GLY A 121 -6.61 5.65 -4.70
N SER A 122 -6.48 6.87 -4.20
CA SER A 122 -6.48 8.08 -5.03
C SER A 122 -5.68 9.19 -4.39
N SER A 123 -5.40 10.25 -5.14
CA SER A 123 -4.99 11.52 -4.53
C SER A 123 -6.15 12.10 -3.72
N TYR A 124 -5.83 13.05 -2.84
CA TYR A 124 -6.85 13.81 -2.10
C TYR A 124 -7.82 14.53 -3.04
N LYS A 125 -7.29 15.19 -4.08
CA LYS A 125 -8.05 16.00 -5.04
C LYS A 125 -9.00 15.17 -5.92
N SER A 126 -8.69 13.88 -6.13
CA SER A 126 -9.48 12.97 -6.96
C SER A 126 -10.20 11.89 -6.16
N ARG A 127 -10.45 12.14 -4.88
CA ARG A 127 -11.16 11.20 -4.01
C ARG A 127 -12.58 10.94 -4.53
N SER A 128 -12.98 9.69 -4.48
CA SER A 128 -14.33 9.23 -4.79
C SER A 128 -14.92 8.49 -3.59
N LEU A 129 -16.21 8.12 -3.67
CA LEU A 129 -16.93 7.46 -2.58
C LEU A 129 -16.32 6.09 -2.21
N ASN A 130 -15.74 5.39 -3.18
CA ASN A 130 -15.11 4.08 -2.98
C ASN A 130 -13.59 4.17 -2.72
N THR A 131 -13.00 5.37 -2.68
CA THR A 131 -11.62 5.57 -2.27
C THR A 131 -11.44 5.09 -0.83
N SER A 132 -10.59 4.10 -0.63
CA SER A 132 -10.27 3.54 0.68
C SER A 132 -9.08 4.24 1.34
N VAL A 133 -8.11 4.69 0.55
CA VAL A 133 -6.89 5.33 1.06
C VAL A 133 -6.47 6.52 0.19
N ILE A 134 -5.85 7.51 0.83
CA ILE A 134 -5.26 8.66 0.16
C ILE A 134 -3.76 8.40 -0.04
N ILE A 135 -3.29 8.71 -1.23
CA ILE A 135 -1.87 8.66 -1.60
C ILE A 135 -1.40 10.10 -1.79
N TYR A 136 -0.33 10.44 -1.09
CA TYR A 136 0.28 11.76 -1.11
C TYR A 136 1.53 11.78 -1.98
N ASP A 137 1.99 12.98 -2.31
CA ASP A 137 3.28 13.21 -2.93
C ASP A 137 3.48 12.46 -4.27
N ILE A 138 2.41 12.36 -5.06
CA ILE A 138 2.39 11.62 -6.33
C ILE A 138 3.35 12.24 -7.36
N ASP A 139 3.51 13.56 -7.34
CA ASP A 139 4.35 14.28 -8.30
C ASP A 139 5.84 13.99 -8.09
N ASN A 140 6.26 13.71 -6.85
CA ASN A 140 7.65 13.37 -6.52
C ASN A 140 7.89 11.85 -6.41
N ALA A 141 7.02 11.02 -7.01
CA ALA A 141 7.17 9.57 -7.00
C ALA A 141 8.54 9.10 -7.55
N TYR A 142 9.07 9.82 -8.54
CA TYR A 142 10.35 9.52 -9.21
C TYR A 142 11.50 10.45 -8.78
N SER A 143 11.46 10.98 -7.55
CA SER A 143 12.56 11.82 -7.05
C SER A 143 13.93 11.22 -7.35
N SER A 144 14.85 12.05 -7.84
CA SER A 144 16.24 11.68 -8.08
C SER A 144 17.06 11.60 -6.79
N GLU A 145 16.50 12.03 -5.66
CA GLU A 145 17.15 11.93 -4.35
C GLU A 145 17.28 10.46 -3.93
N ASN A 146 18.51 10.02 -3.69
CA ASN A 146 18.82 8.66 -3.25
C ASN A 146 20.11 8.68 -2.41
N PRO A 147 20.06 8.42 -1.09
CA PRO A 147 18.90 8.01 -0.30
C PRO A 147 17.92 9.17 -0.09
N ARG A 148 16.64 8.84 0.01
CA ARG A 148 15.53 9.78 0.20
C ARG A 148 15.01 9.72 1.64
N TRP A 149 14.74 10.88 2.23
CA TRP A 149 14.02 10.98 3.49
C TRP A 149 12.51 10.93 3.25
N ILE A 150 11.82 10.08 4.01
CA ILE A 150 10.35 10.02 4.06
C ILE A 150 9.92 10.44 5.46
N GLY A 151 9.50 11.69 5.60
CA GLY A 151 8.97 12.23 6.85
C GLY A 151 7.56 11.75 7.13
N TRP A 152 7.21 11.65 8.41
CA TRP A 152 5.86 11.34 8.89
C TRP A 152 5.14 12.56 9.44
N GLU A 153 5.78 13.73 9.41
CA GLU A 153 5.16 15.01 9.73
C GLU A 153 4.15 15.40 8.65
N GLY A 154 2.90 15.63 9.05
CA GLY A 154 1.82 16.01 8.14
C GLY A 154 1.21 14.84 7.38
N GLU A 155 1.74 14.54 6.19
CA GLU A 155 1.12 13.66 5.19
C GLU A 155 1.83 12.30 5.07
N SER A 156 1.59 11.40 6.02
CA SER A 156 1.96 9.98 5.83
C SER A 156 1.22 9.38 4.64
N GLY A 157 1.90 8.53 3.85
CA GLY A 157 1.35 7.93 2.63
C GLY A 157 2.00 8.42 1.33
N ASN A 158 3.27 8.83 1.36
CA ASN A 158 4.04 9.12 0.15
C ASN A 158 4.10 7.91 -0.79
N ILE A 159 4.34 8.16 -2.07
CA ILE A 159 4.58 7.12 -3.06
C ILE A 159 6.05 7.11 -3.50
N ILE A 160 6.60 5.92 -3.69
CA ILE A 160 8.01 5.69 -3.98
C ILE A 160 8.13 4.78 -5.21
N ALA A 161 8.78 5.29 -6.26
CA ALA A 161 9.09 4.51 -7.44
C ALA A 161 10.36 3.68 -7.23
N LEU A 162 10.27 2.36 -7.40
CA LEU A 162 11.43 1.46 -7.37
C LEU A 162 12.28 1.48 -8.66
N LYS A 163 11.88 2.29 -9.65
CA LYS A 163 12.58 2.45 -10.94
C LYS A 163 12.78 3.92 -11.22
N ASN A 164 13.79 4.22 -12.01
CA ASN A 164 14.01 5.54 -12.58
C ASN A 164 12.77 6.00 -13.35
N GLU A 165 12.62 7.32 -13.45
CA GLU A 165 11.55 7.95 -14.20
C GLU A 165 11.51 7.44 -15.66
N PRO A 166 10.35 6.94 -16.12
CA PRO A 166 10.20 6.55 -17.52
C PRO A 166 10.38 7.76 -18.46
N TYR A 167 11.07 7.54 -19.57
CA TYR A 167 11.16 8.56 -20.62
C TYR A 167 9.78 8.82 -21.22
N THR A 168 9.34 10.08 -21.19
CA THR A 168 7.99 10.51 -21.61
C THR A 168 7.64 10.10 -23.04
N GLU A 169 8.64 10.11 -23.93
CA GLU A 169 8.43 9.78 -25.35
C GLU A 169 8.65 8.30 -25.69
N SER A 170 8.87 7.45 -24.69
CA SER A 170 8.97 6.00 -24.89
C SER A 170 7.66 5.41 -25.44
N GLY A 171 7.78 4.35 -26.25
CA GLY A 171 6.62 3.70 -26.87
C GLY A 171 5.58 3.20 -25.85
N ARG A 172 6.02 2.73 -24.68
CA ARG A 172 5.12 2.28 -23.61
C ARG A 172 4.35 3.43 -22.96
N VAL A 173 5.02 4.55 -22.65
CA VAL A 173 4.33 5.73 -22.10
C VAL A 173 3.34 6.29 -23.13
N LYS A 174 3.74 6.41 -24.42
CA LYS A 174 2.83 6.83 -25.50
C LYS A 174 1.59 5.95 -25.61
N TRP A 175 1.78 4.63 -25.54
CA TRP A 175 0.67 3.67 -25.58
C TRP A 175 -0.28 3.87 -24.39
N TYR A 176 0.22 4.01 -23.17
CA TYR A 176 -0.63 4.27 -22.01
C TYR A 176 -1.32 5.62 -22.05
N ARG A 177 -0.67 6.67 -22.56
CA ARG A 177 -1.30 7.99 -22.79
C ARG A 177 -2.51 7.86 -23.73
N LYS A 178 -2.39 7.07 -24.80
CA LYS A 178 -3.53 6.74 -25.68
C LYS A 178 -4.65 6.04 -24.89
N LEU A 179 -4.34 5.03 -24.08
CA LEU A 179 -5.34 4.32 -23.29
C LEU A 179 -6.02 5.22 -22.23
N ILE A 180 -5.32 6.22 -21.70
CA ILE A 180 -5.89 7.18 -20.75
C ILE A 180 -6.97 8.02 -21.43
N ARG A 181 -6.69 8.54 -22.63
CA ARG A 181 -7.67 9.30 -23.44
C ARG A 181 -8.90 8.46 -23.81
N GLU A 182 -8.69 7.16 -23.99
CA GLU A 182 -9.76 6.17 -24.23
C GLU A 182 -10.41 5.63 -22.94
N ASN A 183 -10.07 6.17 -21.76
CA ASN A 183 -10.58 5.75 -20.44
C ASN A 183 -10.38 4.26 -20.08
N CYS A 184 -9.41 3.59 -20.71
CA CYS A 184 -9.16 2.15 -20.53
C CYS A 184 -7.76 1.83 -19.99
N CYS A 185 -6.96 2.85 -19.64
CA CYS A 185 -5.65 2.64 -19.03
C CYS A 185 -5.79 1.88 -17.70
N PRO A 186 -5.02 0.80 -17.46
CA PRO A 186 -5.05 0.06 -16.20
C PRO A 186 -4.59 0.91 -15.01
N PRO A 187 -5.01 0.58 -13.77
CA PRO A 187 -4.56 1.30 -12.60
C PRO A 187 -3.09 1.02 -12.29
N VAL A 188 -2.46 1.94 -11.57
CA VAL A 188 -1.12 1.76 -11.00
C VAL A 188 -1.26 0.90 -9.74
N LEU A 189 -0.47 -0.16 -9.64
CA LEU A 189 -0.49 -1.06 -8.49
C LEU A 189 0.62 -0.67 -7.53
N VAL A 190 0.24 -0.31 -6.31
CA VAL A 190 1.17 0.06 -5.24
C VAL A 190 1.03 -0.90 -4.06
N TRP A 191 2.10 -1.08 -3.31
CA TRP A 191 2.12 -1.88 -2.08
C TRP A 191 2.41 -0.98 -0.89
N TYR A 192 1.49 -0.95 0.07
CA TYR A 192 1.68 -0.23 1.32
C TYR A 192 2.63 -0.98 2.25
N LEU A 193 3.69 -0.30 2.68
CA LEU A 193 4.65 -0.79 3.66
C LEU A 193 4.51 0.03 4.94
N THR A 194 4.02 -0.61 6.00
CA THR A 194 3.83 0.00 7.32
C THR A 194 5.14 0.47 7.95
N CYS A 195 6.27 -0.18 7.66
CA CYS A 195 7.58 0.28 8.14
C CYS A 195 8.05 1.58 7.48
N LEU A 196 7.44 1.97 6.36
CA LEU A 196 7.66 3.26 5.70
C LEU A 196 6.56 4.28 5.98
N SER A 197 5.36 3.80 6.36
CA SER A 197 4.12 4.57 6.24
C SER A 197 3.95 5.17 4.83
N ALA A 198 4.33 4.39 3.80
CA ALA A 198 4.39 4.82 2.41
C ALA A 198 4.05 3.67 1.45
N TYR A 199 3.81 4.03 0.20
CA TYR A 199 3.45 3.12 -0.88
C TYR A 199 4.62 2.94 -1.86
N ILE A 200 4.99 1.72 -2.17
CA ILE A 200 5.96 1.42 -3.24
C ILE A 200 5.24 1.03 -4.53
N ILE A 201 5.68 1.54 -5.66
CA ILE A 201 5.12 1.13 -6.97
C ILE A 201 5.69 -0.24 -7.34
N ILE A 202 4.80 -1.23 -7.43
CA ILE A 202 5.18 -2.61 -7.82
C ILE A 202 4.81 -2.94 -9.27
N ASP A 203 3.81 -2.27 -9.84
CA ASP A 203 3.54 -2.28 -11.28
C ASP A 203 2.89 -0.96 -11.73
N GLY A 204 3.22 -0.53 -12.95
CA GLY A 204 2.63 0.67 -13.55
C GLY A 204 3.49 1.94 -13.49
N HIS A 205 4.82 1.85 -13.40
CA HIS A 205 5.70 3.01 -13.52
C HIS A 205 5.44 3.79 -14.82
N ASP A 206 5.35 3.14 -15.98
CA ASP A 206 5.02 3.85 -17.24
C ASP A 206 3.61 4.45 -17.21
N ARG A 207 2.67 3.81 -16.50
CA ARG A 207 1.27 4.26 -16.38
C ARG A 207 1.17 5.51 -15.53
N LEU A 208 1.84 5.56 -14.38
CA LEU A 208 1.90 6.76 -13.55
C LEU A 208 2.48 7.94 -14.33
N LYS A 209 3.61 7.74 -15.04
CA LYS A 209 4.18 8.78 -15.91
C LYS A 209 3.22 9.22 -17.01
N ALA A 210 2.48 8.29 -17.61
CA ALA A 210 1.45 8.61 -18.60
C ALA A 210 0.30 9.43 -18.00
N PHE A 211 -0.20 9.10 -16.80
CA PHE A 211 -1.23 9.88 -16.11
C PHE A 211 -0.77 11.30 -15.80
N GLN A 212 0.46 11.45 -15.28
CA GLN A 212 1.08 12.76 -15.04
C GLN A 212 1.18 13.58 -16.34
N SER A 213 1.59 12.93 -17.44
CA SER A 213 1.75 13.59 -18.75
C SER A 213 0.42 14.02 -19.39
N GLU A 214 -0.68 13.33 -19.08
CA GLU A 214 -2.03 13.69 -19.50
C GLU A 214 -2.76 14.58 -18.49
N SER A 215 -2.08 14.99 -17.40
CA SER A 215 -2.67 15.73 -16.27
C SER A 215 -3.99 15.11 -15.77
N SER A 216 -4.11 13.79 -15.89
CA SER A 216 -5.32 13.03 -15.59
C SER A 216 -5.19 12.41 -14.19
N PRO A 217 -6.28 12.34 -13.41
CA PRO A 217 -6.24 11.68 -12.11
C PRO A 217 -5.73 10.24 -12.21
N THR A 218 -4.66 9.94 -11.48
CA THR A 218 -4.10 8.58 -11.48
C THR A 218 -5.03 7.64 -10.75
N LYS A 219 -5.35 6.52 -11.38
CA LYS A 219 -6.16 5.45 -10.79
C LYS A 219 -5.23 4.46 -10.08
N PHE A 220 -5.40 4.25 -8.78
CA PHE A 220 -4.57 3.31 -8.01
C PHE A 220 -5.34 2.10 -7.49
N LEU A 221 -4.63 0.98 -7.41
CA LEU A 221 -4.98 -0.15 -6.57
C LEU A 221 -3.87 -0.36 -5.53
N VAL A 222 -4.27 -0.47 -4.27
CA VAL A 222 -3.38 -0.56 -3.12
C VAL A 222 -3.41 -1.96 -2.55
N LEU A 223 -2.27 -2.64 -2.64
CA LEU A 223 -2.02 -3.91 -1.99
C LEU A 223 -1.57 -3.66 -0.55
N SER A 224 -2.25 -4.27 0.42
CA SER A 224 -1.86 -4.24 1.83
C SER A 224 -1.98 -5.61 2.46
N SER A 225 -0.94 -6.07 3.16
CA SER A 225 -1.08 -7.19 4.09
C SER A 225 -1.84 -6.70 5.32
N ILE A 226 -2.79 -7.48 5.81
CA ILE A 226 -3.63 -7.10 6.93
C ILE A 226 -3.60 -8.15 8.05
N ARG A 227 -3.98 -7.70 9.24
CA ARG A 227 -4.38 -8.55 10.35
C ARG A 227 -5.78 -8.16 10.76
N GLU A 228 -6.56 -9.18 11.10
CA GLU A 228 -7.86 -9.02 11.73
C GLU A 228 -7.70 -9.26 13.21
N GLU A 229 -8.26 -8.35 14.00
CA GLU A 229 -8.29 -8.45 15.45
C GLU A 229 -9.73 -8.38 15.92
N GLN A 230 -10.14 -9.37 16.69
CA GLN A 230 -11.50 -9.43 17.23
C GLN A 230 -11.68 -8.30 18.24
N ILE A 231 -12.77 -7.56 18.09
CA ILE A 231 -13.11 -6.50 19.02
C ILE A 231 -14.02 -7.07 20.10
N ASN A 232 -13.45 -7.24 21.30
CA ASN A 232 -14.24 -7.55 22.49
C ASN A 232 -14.73 -6.23 23.10
N LYS A 233 -16.04 -5.98 23.01
CA LYS A 233 -16.67 -4.80 23.60
C LYS A 233 -16.86 -4.99 25.10
N ASP A 234 -16.69 -3.93 25.87
CA ASP A 234 -16.94 -3.95 27.32
C ASP A 234 -18.46 -4.03 27.59
N PRO A 235 -18.95 -5.09 28.26
CA PRO A 235 -20.37 -5.21 28.61
C PRO A 235 -20.90 -4.03 29.42
N LYS A 236 -20.06 -3.39 30.26
CA LYS A 236 -20.45 -2.23 31.06
C LYS A 236 -20.72 -1.01 30.20
N VAL A 237 -19.90 -0.78 29.17
CA VAL A 237 -20.12 0.30 28.19
C VAL A 237 -21.42 0.08 27.41
N GLN A 238 -21.69 -1.16 27.01
CA GLN A 238 -22.93 -1.54 26.34
C GLN A 238 -24.17 -1.26 27.22
N GLN A 239 -24.14 -1.68 28.48
CA GLN A 239 -25.21 -1.42 29.44
C GLN A 239 -25.43 0.08 29.68
N ASN A 240 -24.36 0.86 29.84
CA ASN A 240 -24.44 2.30 30.04
C ASN A 240 -25.07 3.02 28.85
N ILE A 241 -24.72 2.61 27.62
CA ILE A 241 -25.29 3.19 26.39
C ILE A 241 -26.79 2.86 26.28
N LEU A 242 -27.19 1.60 26.50
CA LEU A 242 -28.60 1.21 26.49
C LEU A 242 -29.41 1.96 27.56
N PHE A 243 -28.88 2.05 28.78
CA PHE A 243 -29.50 2.80 29.86
C PHE A 243 -29.63 4.28 29.52
N GLY A 244 -28.58 4.89 28.96
CA GLY A 244 -28.59 6.29 28.53
C GLY A 244 -29.65 6.59 27.46
N ILE A 245 -29.79 5.71 26.47
CA ILE A 245 -30.83 5.83 25.42
C ILE A 245 -32.23 5.76 26.04
N GLN A 246 -32.49 4.76 26.89
CA GLN A 246 -33.78 4.61 27.58
C GLN A 246 -34.13 5.81 28.45
N GLN A 247 -33.18 6.32 29.23
CA GLN A 247 -33.39 7.50 30.08
C GLN A 247 -33.71 8.75 29.26
N ARG A 248 -33.06 8.93 28.11
CA ARG A 248 -33.30 10.10 27.25
C ARG A 248 -34.64 10.04 26.51
N GLN A 249 -35.17 8.85 26.24
CA GLN A 249 -36.53 8.68 25.71
C GLN A 249 -37.61 8.99 26.74
N LYS A 250 -37.35 8.72 28.04
CA LYS A 250 -38.32 8.93 29.13
C LYS A 250 -38.41 10.39 29.62
N ARG A 251 -37.37 11.19 29.45
CA ARG A 251 -37.35 12.59 29.90
C ARG A 251 -38.18 13.48 28.97
N GLN A 252 -39.26 14.07 29.49
CA GLN A 252 -40.12 15.00 28.73
C GLN A 252 -39.41 16.32 28.38
N THR A 253 -38.42 16.74 29.17
CA THR A 253 -37.76 18.06 29.06
C THR A 253 -36.52 18.08 28.18
N LYS A 254 -36.04 16.92 27.69
CA LYS A 254 -34.88 16.85 26.77
C LYS A 254 -35.34 16.46 25.37
N SER A 255 -34.66 16.98 24.36
CA SER A 255 -34.89 16.51 22.99
C SER A 255 -34.60 15.01 22.88
N LYS A 256 -35.53 14.32 22.23
CA LYS A 256 -35.35 12.90 21.88
C LYS A 256 -34.18 12.77 20.92
N MET A 257 -33.41 11.70 21.07
CA MET A 257 -32.40 11.35 20.08
C MET A 257 -33.10 11.00 18.76
N THR A 258 -32.50 11.42 17.66
CA THR A 258 -32.86 10.97 16.31
C THR A 258 -32.50 9.49 16.13
N VAL A 259 -33.12 8.84 15.14
CA VAL A 259 -32.83 7.44 14.79
C VAL A 259 -31.34 7.27 14.45
N ASP A 260 -30.75 8.23 13.74
CA ASP A 260 -29.33 8.19 13.36
C ASP A 260 -28.38 8.28 14.55
N GLU A 261 -28.71 9.13 15.55
CA GLU A 261 -27.91 9.21 16.78
C GLU A 261 -27.97 7.90 17.56
N ILE A 262 -29.15 7.28 17.66
CA ILE A 262 -29.32 5.98 18.30
C ILE A 262 -28.52 4.92 17.54
N ASN A 263 -28.63 4.86 16.22
CA ASN A 263 -27.89 3.92 15.38
C ASN A 263 -26.38 4.06 15.56
N LYS A 264 -25.85 5.28 15.57
CA LYS A 264 -24.41 5.52 15.81
C LYS A 264 -23.95 5.01 17.17
N LEU A 265 -24.74 5.24 18.22
CA LEU A 265 -24.44 4.76 19.57
C LEU A 265 -24.48 3.23 19.65
N LEU A 266 -25.50 2.61 19.07
CA LEU A 266 -25.64 1.15 19.04
C LEU A 266 -24.52 0.49 18.22
N ILE A 267 -24.21 1.01 17.04
CA ILE A 267 -23.09 0.53 16.23
C ILE A 267 -21.78 0.66 17.02
N SER A 268 -21.50 1.82 17.63
CA SER A 268 -20.28 2.00 18.43
C SER A 268 -20.16 0.99 19.58
N ALA A 269 -21.27 0.70 20.27
CA ALA A 269 -21.32 -0.19 21.43
C ALA A 269 -21.28 -1.69 21.07
N PHE A 270 -21.91 -2.08 19.96
CA PHE A 270 -22.21 -3.48 19.64
C PHE A 270 -21.55 -3.99 18.35
N ASP A 271 -20.91 -3.13 17.54
CA ASP A 271 -20.17 -3.58 16.36
C ASP A 271 -18.91 -4.34 16.78
N THR A 272 -19.00 -5.67 16.74
CA THR A 272 -17.92 -6.61 17.05
C THR A 272 -17.20 -7.09 15.80
N ARG A 273 -17.47 -6.51 14.62
CA ARG A 273 -16.74 -6.86 13.40
C ARG A 273 -15.22 -6.67 13.63
N PRO A 274 -14.38 -7.59 13.16
CA PRO A 274 -12.94 -7.51 13.41
C PRO A 274 -12.34 -6.19 12.89
N TYR A 275 -11.49 -5.58 13.69
CA TYR A 275 -10.70 -4.45 13.24
C TYR A 275 -9.63 -4.95 12.26
N CYS A 276 -9.63 -4.39 11.05
CA CYS A 276 -8.62 -4.68 10.04
C CYS A 276 -7.57 -3.57 10.06
N TYR A 277 -6.33 -3.92 10.40
CA TYR A 277 -5.21 -2.99 10.25
C TYR A 277 -4.16 -3.55 9.30
N SER A 278 -3.54 -2.63 8.55
CA SER A 278 -2.43 -2.97 7.68
C SER A 278 -1.21 -3.35 8.52
N ILE A 279 -0.50 -4.39 8.09
CA ILE A 279 0.76 -4.85 8.68
C ILE A 279 1.74 -5.21 7.57
N THR A 280 3.03 -5.09 7.86
CA THR A 280 4.08 -5.62 7.00
C THR A 280 4.84 -6.69 7.76
N ARG A 281 4.94 -7.89 7.19
CA ARG A 281 5.70 -8.99 7.79
C ARG A 281 7.13 -8.93 7.28
N ALA A 282 8.09 -8.98 8.20
CA ALA A 282 9.50 -9.10 7.91
C ALA A 282 10.07 -10.41 8.46
N LYS A 283 11.10 -10.94 7.82
CA LYS A 283 11.90 -12.05 8.33
C LYS A 283 13.13 -11.50 9.03
N ALA A 284 13.24 -11.78 10.33
CA ALA A 284 14.42 -11.45 11.10
C ALA A 284 15.64 -12.24 10.60
N ARG A 285 16.79 -11.58 10.45
CA ARG A 285 18.04 -12.19 9.99
C ARG A 285 19.16 -12.01 11.02
N ALA A 286 19.93 -13.07 11.24
CA ALA A 286 21.16 -12.99 12.04
C ALA A 286 22.24 -12.20 11.27
N ASN A 287 23.08 -11.46 12.00
CA ASN A 287 24.15 -10.61 11.43
C ASN A 287 23.67 -9.62 10.35
N PHE A 288 22.38 -9.28 10.35
CA PHE A 288 21.76 -8.43 9.34
C PHE A 288 22.45 -7.06 9.27
N ASP A 289 22.79 -6.50 10.43
CA ASP A 289 23.37 -5.18 10.58
C ASP A 289 24.65 -4.97 9.77
N LYS A 290 25.64 -5.86 9.97
CA LYS A 290 26.93 -5.82 9.26
C LYS A 290 26.75 -5.98 7.75
N LYS A 291 25.89 -6.92 7.34
CA LYS A 291 25.60 -7.16 5.92
C LYS A 291 24.90 -5.96 5.28
N TRP A 292 23.94 -5.38 5.97
CA TRP A 292 23.18 -4.22 5.53
C TRP A 292 24.10 -3.01 5.34
N ILE A 293 25.00 -2.71 6.30
CA ILE A 293 25.96 -1.59 6.17
C ILE A 293 26.85 -1.81 4.95
N SER A 294 27.36 -3.03 4.76
CA SER A 294 28.23 -3.37 3.63
C SER A 294 27.52 -3.15 2.29
N GLU A 295 26.28 -3.63 2.16
CA GLU A 295 25.45 -3.46 0.96
C GLU A 295 25.15 -1.98 0.67
N VAL A 296 24.76 -1.21 1.70
CA VAL A 296 24.48 0.23 1.58
C VAL A 296 25.72 1.00 1.17
N LYS A 297 26.88 0.76 1.80
CA LYS A 297 28.14 1.40 1.42
C LYS A 297 28.55 1.06 -0.01
N ALA A 298 28.41 -0.21 -0.41
CA ALA A 298 28.75 -0.64 -1.77
C ALA A 298 27.88 0.06 -2.83
N LEU A 299 26.58 0.24 -2.55
CA LEU A 299 25.68 0.97 -3.46
C LEU A 299 25.93 2.49 -3.43
N ALA A 300 26.32 3.02 -2.27
CA ALA A 300 26.52 4.44 -2.02
C ALA A 300 27.84 5.02 -2.55
N ASN A 301 28.75 4.19 -3.07
CA ASN A 301 30.06 4.65 -3.57
C ASN A 301 29.98 5.80 -4.61
N ASN A 302 28.83 6.02 -5.24
CA ASN A 302 28.56 7.11 -6.19
C ASN A 302 27.47 8.09 -5.76
N LEU A 303 27.03 8.08 -4.49
CA LEU A 303 25.91 8.87 -3.97
C LEU A 303 26.38 9.91 -2.92
N ASN A 304 25.50 10.86 -2.57
CA ASN A 304 25.78 11.88 -1.57
C ASN A 304 26.17 11.26 -0.21
N SER A 305 27.34 11.61 0.30
CA SER A 305 27.94 10.98 1.48
C SER A 305 27.22 11.34 2.79
N SER A 306 26.65 12.54 2.94
CA SER A 306 26.09 12.98 4.23
C SER A 306 24.81 12.23 4.62
N ASN A 307 23.87 12.07 3.69
CA ASN A 307 22.60 11.38 3.97
C ASN A 307 22.79 9.87 4.14
N ILE A 308 23.72 9.28 3.36
CA ILE A 308 24.13 7.90 3.54
C ILE A 308 24.75 7.70 4.92
N GLN A 309 25.60 8.64 5.34
CA GLN A 309 26.22 8.57 6.64
C GLN A 309 25.17 8.64 7.75
N ASP A 310 24.19 9.54 7.70
CA ASP A 310 23.11 9.57 8.72
C ASP A 310 22.25 8.29 8.73
N MET A 311 21.94 7.75 7.54
CA MET A 311 21.25 6.47 7.38
C MET A 311 22.03 5.28 7.98
N ILE A 312 23.36 5.33 7.98
CA ILE A 312 24.25 4.34 8.61
C ILE A 312 24.43 4.63 10.11
N ASP A 313 24.65 5.88 10.48
CA ASP A 313 25.05 6.34 11.83
C ASP A 313 23.95 6.29 12.86
N ARG A 314 22.73 5.92 12.47
CA ARG A 314 21.77 5.50 13.50
C ARG A 314 22.43 4.40 14.32
N ILE A 315 22.75 4.70 15.56
CA ILE A 315 22.93 3.81 16.69
C ILE A 315 22.47 4.69 17.85
N GLU A 316 21.20 4.59 18.24
CA GLU A 316 20.77 5.04 19.56
C GLU A 316 20.61 3.80 20.45
N PRO A 317 20.95 3.89 21.75
CA PRO A 317 21.23 2.78 22.65
C PRO A 317 20.09 1.79 22.88
#